data_AF-A0A149RNV1-F1
#
_entry.id   AF-A0A149RNV1-F1
#
_cell.length_a   1.000
_cell.length_b   1.000
_cell.length_c   1.000
_cell.angle_alpha   90.00
_cell.angle_beta   90.00
_cell.angle_gamma   90.00
#
_symmetry.space_group_name_H-M   'P 1'
#
loop_
_entity.id
_entity.type
_entity.pdbx_description
1 polymer ?
#
loop_
_entity_poly.entity_id
_entity_poly.type
_entity_poly.pdbx_seq_one_letter_code
_entity_poly.pdbx_strand_id
1 'polypeptide(L)'
;MTLPIPRNNEEALFLSHVQEVPSPAAKYLQSPCWEWTASCAGAAKKKEQRPQFNLRLPNGKQKNTTAARWAFLLFKGSLKPNEQACHLCDNPMCVNPDHLYAGSVKENALDKRAQNNHPGSDVLTTLNHAVRLSTNHVSQEKIAEELKCPLWEVDRLLAFHQNYASYYEAYVTMYGREAANNLMRVDLIDDYNVMRSVMESHSLSRHIYQFELGV
;
A
#
# COMPACT_ATOMS: atom_id res chain seq x y z
N MET A 1 26.21 6.28 -0.05
CA MET A 1 25.21 5.90 -1.06
C MET A 1 24.89 7.17 -1.84
N THR A 2 24.76 7.05 -3.16
CA THR A 2 24.69 8.17 -4.10
C THR A 2 23.35 8.09 -4.80
N LEU A 3 22.60 9.21 -4.81
CA LEU A 3 21.38 9.36 -5.59
C LEU A 3 21.55 8.76 -6.99
N PRO A 4 20.49 8.19 -7.59
CA PRO A 4 20.59 7.55 -8.89
C PRO A 4 21.07 8.55 -9.95
N ILE A 5 21.85 8.06 -10.92
CA ILE A 5 22.27 8.87 -12.06
C ILE A 5 21.02 9.21 -12.88
N PRO A 6 20.71 10.50 -13.10
CA PRO A 6 19.52 10.89 -13.84
C PRO A 6 19.62 10.47 -15.31
N ARG A 7 18.52 9.95 -15.86
CA ARG A 7 18.44 9.50 -17.26
C ARG A 7 18.08 10.63 -18.23
N ASN A 8 17.50 11.71 -17.71
CA ASN A 8 17.08 12.87 -18.50
C ASN A 8 17.14 14.15 -17.66
N ASN A 9 16.91 15.29 -18.31
CA ASN A 9 16.97 16.61 -17.66
C ASN A 9 15.88 16.80 -16.59
N GLU A 10 14.74 16.12 -16.70
CA GLU A 10 13.64 16.22 -15.73
C GLU A 10 14.01 15.51 -14.42
N GLU A 11 14.61 14.32 -14.52
CA GLU A 11 15.17 13.58 -13.39
C GLU A 11 16.33 14.32 -12.76
N ALA A 12 17.22 14.91 -13.57
CA ALA A 12 18.34 15.70 -13.07
C ALA A 12 17.84 16.91 -12.27
N LEU A 13 16.83 17.63 -12.80
CA LEU A 13 16.21 18.75 -12.10
C LEU A 13 15.53 18.29 -10.80
N PHE A 14 14.78 17.18 -10.84
CA PHE A 14 14.11 16.65 -9.66
C PHE A 14 15.11 16.26 -8.56
N LEU A 15 16.14 15.48 -8.91
CA LEU A 15 17.16 15.01 -7.98
C LEU A 15 18.05 16.13 -7.43
N SER A 16 18.18 17.26 -8.14
CA SER A 16 18.89 18.44 -7.63
C SER A 16 18.26 19.05 -6.37
N HIS A 17 17.02 18.69 -6.06
CA HIS A 17 16.25 19.15 -4.90
C HIS A 17 16.05 18.07 -3.83
N VAL A 18 16.88 17.03 -3.86
CA VAL A 18 16.78 15.88 -2.95
C VAL A 18 18.05 15.76 -2.11
N GLN A 19 17.87 15.54 -0.80
CA GLN A 19 18.94 15.21 0.13
C GLN A 19 18.67 13.88 0.84
N GLU A 20 19.67 13.01 0.95
CA GLU A 20 19.52 11.77 1.73
C GLU A 20 19.60 12.04 3.22
N VAL A 21 18.64 11.50 3.97
CA VAL A 21 18.62 11.53 5.44
C VAL A 21 18.27 10.14 6.00
N PRO A 22 18.73 9.78 7.20
CA PRO A 22 18.36 8.50 7.82
C PRO A 22 16.84 8.34 7.92
N SER A 23 16.35 7.12 7.72
CA SER A 23 14.93 6.82 7.92
C SER A 23 14.54 7.08 9.39
N PRO A 24 13.30 7.54 9.67
CA PRO A 24 12.82 7.70 11.04
C PRO A 24 12.96 6.41 11.86
N ALA A 25 13.53 6.51 13.06
CA ALA A 25 13.91 5.36 13.90
C ALA A 25 12.74 4.41 14.27
N ALA A 26 11.49 4.86 14.12
CA ALA A 26 10.30 4.08 14.42
C ALA A 26 9.86 3.10 13.31
N LYS A 27 10.61 2.97 12.20
CA LYS A 27 10.24 2.15 11.04
C LYS A 27 11.36 1.22 10.58
N TYR A 28 11.00 -0.02 10.22
CA TYR A 28 11.89 -1.06 9.69
C TYR A 28 12.30 -0.83 8.21
N LEU A 29 12.57 0.42 7.82
CA LEU A 29 12.99 0.76 6.46
C LEU A 29 14.52 0.73 6.37
N GLN A 30 15.05 -0.12 5.50
CA GLN A 30 16.49 -0.32 5.30
C GLN A 30 17.17 0.78 4.46
N SER A 31 16.39 1.58 3.71
CA SER A 31 16.89 2.65 2.83
C SER A 31 16.67 4.06 3.43
N PRO A 32 17.57 5.03 3.16
CA PRO A 32 17.43 6.40 3.64
C PRO A 32 16.21 7.10 3.01
N CYS A 33 15.65 8.08 3.72
CA CYS A 33 14.67 8.98 3.14
C CYS A 33 15.35 9.96 2.19
N TRP A 34 14.62 10.38 1.16
CA TRP A 34 15.01 11.44 0.24
C TRP A 34 14.25 12.70 0.63
N GLU A 35 14.83 13.54 1.47
CA GLU A 35 14.19 14.77 1.95
C GLU A 35 14.15 15.82 0.83
N TRP A 36 12.95 16.33 0.56
CA TRP A 36 12.72 17.40 -0.39
C TRP A 36 13.21 18.74 0.16
N THR A 37 14.02 19.46 -0.61
CA THR A 37 14.61 20.74 -0.18
C THR A 37 14.07 21.95 -0.93
N ALA A 38 13.18 21.75 -1.91
CA ALA A 38 12.60 22.82 -2.71
C ALA A 38 11.21 23.24 -2.23
N SER A 39 10.42 23.85 -3.13
CA SER A 39 9.16 24.48 -2.79
C SER A 39 8.16 23.51 -2.16
N CYS A 40 7.47 24.02 -1.15
CA CYS A 40 6.41 23.31 -0.43
C CYS A 40 5.17 24.19 -0.39
N ALA A 41 3.99 23.56 -0.39
CA ALA A 41 2.70 24.22 -0.21
C ALA A 41 2.06 23.78 1.11
N GLY A 42 1.25 24.64 1.73
CA GLY A 42 0.51 24.31 2.95
C GLY A 42 0.98 25.06 4.20
N ALA A 43 0.76 24.46 5.37
CA ALA A 43 0.89 25.12 6.67
C ALA A 43 2.34 25.43 7.09
N ALA A 44 2.50 26.31 8.09
CA ALA A 44 3.80 26.77 8.58
C ALA A 44 4.69 25.66 9.16
N LYS A 45 4.10 24.58 9.70
CA LYS A 45 4.84 23.46 10.29
C LYS A 45 5.30 22.48 9.20
N LYS A 46 6.59 22.10 9.21
CA LYS A 46 7.18 21.11 8.27
C LYS A 46 6.37 19.82 8.11
N LYS A 47 5.77 19.29 9.18
CA LYS A 47 4.97 18.03 9.15
C LYS A 47 3.65 18.15 8.36
N GLU A 48 3.18 19.36 8.10
CA GLU A 48 1.93 19.64 7.39
C GLU A 48 2.19 20.22 5.98
N GLN A 49 3.46 20.50 5.67
CA GLN A 49 3.88 20.94 4.36
C GLN A 49 3.76 19.81 3.35
N ARG A 50 3.43 20.19 2.11
CA ARG A 50 3.32 19.29 0.97
C ARG A 50 4.38 19.68 -0.04
N PRO A 51 5.45 18.89 -0.20
CA PRO A 51 6.44 19.06 -1.26
C PRO A 51 5.78 19.23 -2.63
N GLN A 52 6.17 20.27 -3.36
CA GLN A 52 5.69 20.57 -4.72
C GLN A 52 6.83 20.46 -5.72
N PHE A 53 6.51 20.02 -6.93
CA PHE A 53 7.42 20.11 -8.05
C PHE A 53 6.72 20.71 -9.26
N ASN A 54 7.32 21.77 -9.78
CA ASN A 54 6.84 22.51 -10.94
C ASN A 54 7.77 22.22 -12.12
N LEU A 55 7.26 21.50 -13.12
CA LEU A 55 7.98 21.29 -14.37
C LEU A 55 7.53 22.31 -15.41
N ARG A 56 8.50 23.03 -16.01
CA ARG A 56 8.24 23.90 -17.16
C ARG A 56 8.37 23.09 -18.45
N LEU A 57 7.28 23.00 -19.20
CA LEU A 57 7.23 22.28 -20.47
C LEU A 57 7.80 23.12 -21.62
N PRO A 58 8.27 22.50 -22.71
CA PRO A 58 8.82 23.23 -23.88
C PRO A 58 7.83 24.21 -24.52
N ASN A 59 6.53 23.95 -24.40
CA ASN A 59 5.46 24.83 -24.87
C ASN A 59 5.17 26.03 -23.94
N GLY A 60 6.03 26.26 -22.93
CA GLY A 60 5.89 27.34 -21.96
C GLY A 60 4.88 27.10 -20.84
N LYS A 61 4.07 26.03 -20.90
CA LYS A 61 3.13 25.67 -19.84
C LYS A 61 3.85 25.10 -18.63
N GLN A 62 3.26 25.24 -17.44
CA GLN A 62 3.76 24.65 -16.21
C GLN A 62 2.88 23.48 -15.78
N LYS A 63 3.51 22.38 -15.38
CA LYS A 63 2.84 21.23 -14.76
C LYS A 63 3.23 21.19 -13.29
N ASN A 64 2.28 21.52 -12.42
CA ASN A 64 2.45 21.46 -10.97
C ASN A 64 1.84 20.16 -10.43
N THR A 65 2.60 19.44 -9.61
CA THR A 65 2.06 18.37 -8.77
C THR A 65 2.92 18.17 -7.53
N THR A 66 2.48 17.30 -6.62
CA THR A 66 3.27 17.00 -5.42
C THR A 66 4.56 16.30 -5.79
N ALA A 67 5.66 16.62 -5.10
CA ALA A 67 6.97 16.02 -5.40
C ALA A 67 6.96 14.50 -5.20
N ALA A 68 6.23 13.99 -4.19
CA ALA A 68 6.03 12.56 -4.00
C ALA A 68 5.29 11.89 -5.16
N ARG A 69 4.25 12.55 -5.72
CA ARG A 69 3.56 12.02 -6.91
C ARG A 69 4.49 12.01 -8.11
N TRP A 70 5.31 13.05 -8.28
CA TRP A 70 6.32 13.10 -9.34
C TRP A 70 7.36 11.99 -9.20
N ALA A 71 7.93 11.79 -8.01
CA ALA A 71 8.86 10.70 -7.74
C ALA A 71 8.26 9.33 -8.08
N PHE A 72 7.02 9.08 -7.67
CA PHE A 72 6.33 7.84 -8.02
C PHE A 72 6.20 7.69 -9.55
N LEU A 73 5.78 8.75 -10.25
CA LEU A 73 5.61 8.71 -11.70
C LEU A 73 6.94 8.50 -12.46
N LEU A 74 8.04 9.10 -12.00
CA LEU A 74 9.36 8.97 -12.64
C LEU A 74 9.96 7.59 -12.48
N PHE A 75 9.88 7.06 -11.27
CA PHE A 75 10.68 5.89 -10.88
C PHE A 75 9.84 4.60 -10.79
N LYS A 76 8.54 4.68 -10.49
CA LYS A 76 7.63 3.53 -10.36
C LYS A 76 6.60 3.41 -11.48
N GLY A 77 6.35 4.46 -12.25
CA GLY A 77 5.42 4.45 -13.38
C GLY A 77 4.04 5.01 -13.03
N SER A 78 2.97 4.50 -13.64
CA SER A 78 1.66 5.17 -13.59
C SER A 78 0.91 4.95 -12.26
N LEU A 79 0.18 5.99 -11.83
CA LEU A 79 -0.84 5.92 -10.79
C LEU A 79 -2.22 5.91 -11.45
N LYS A 80 -3.12 5.04 -11.00
CA LYS A 80 -4.50 5.02 -11.50
C LYS A 80 -5.24 6.31 -11.12
N PRO A 81 -6.35 6.63 -11.82
CA PRO A 81 -7.23 7.71 -11.40
C PRO A 81 -7.68 7.48 -9.95
N ASN A 82 -7.52 8.51 -9.10
CA ASN A 82 -7.81 8.51 -7.66
C ASN A 82 -6.78 7.84 -6.72
N GLU A 83 -5.66 7.33 -7.24
CA GLU A 83 -4.55 6.87 -6.40
C GLU A 83 -3.61 8.04 -6.04
N GLN A 84 -3.10 7.97 -4.81
CA GLN A 84 -2.12 8.89 -4.24
C GLN A 84 -0.82 8.15 -3.94
N ALA A 85 0.30 8.87 -3.99
CA ALA A 85 1.57 8.38 -3.49
C ALA A 85 1.55 8.51 -1.96
N CYS A 86 1.39 7.38 -1.28
CA CYS A 86 1.38 7.27 0.18
C CYS A 86 2.77 6.90 0.70
N HIS A 87 3.11 7.35 1.92
CA HIS A 87 4.46 7.19 2.47
C HIS A 87 4.51 6.00 3.44
N LEU A 88 5.55 5.19 3.36
CA LEU A 88 5.84 4.10 4.30
C LEU A 88 6.63 4.58 5.54
N CYS A 89 7.36 5.69 5.39
CA CYS A 89 8.29 6.22 6.40
C CYS A 89 7.66 7.24 7.38
N ASP A 90 6.38 7.61 7.18
CA ASP A 90 5.72 8.71 7.90
C ASP A 90 6.47 10.06 7.86
N ASN A 91 7.38 10.24 6.90
CA ASN A 91 8.06 11.51 6.63
C ASN A 91 7.40 12.22 5.44
N PRO A 92 6.61 13.30 5.65
CA PRO A 92 5.91 14.01 4.58
C PRO A 92 6.85 14.66 3.54
N MET A 93 8.11 14.87 3.91
CA MET A 93 9.14 15.44 3.05
C MET A 93 9.88 14.39 2.23
N CYS A 94 9.64 13.09 2.49
CA CYS A 94 10.33 12.02 1.77
C CYS A 94 9.75 11.86 0.36
N VAL A 95 10.60 11.93 -0.65
CA VAL A 95 10.26 11.65 -2.05
C VAL A 95 10.97 10.40 -2.57
N ASN A 96 11.47 9.54 -1.69
CA ASN A 96 12.15 8.30 -2.09
C ASN A 96 11.10 7.36 -2.69
N PRO A 97 11.22 6.97 -3.98
CA PRO A 97 10.29 6.05 -4.61
C PRO A 97 10.09 4.77 -3.79
N ASP A 98 11.13 4.22 -3.17
CA ASP A 98 11.05 2.99 -2.36
C ASP A 98 10.18 3.17 -1.11
N HIS A 99 10.07 4.40 -0.62
CA HIS A 99 9.22 4.75 0.53
C HIS A 99 7.81 5.16 0.10
N LEU A 100 7.49 5.12 -1.19
CA LEU A 100 6.19 5.50 -1.73
C LEU A 100 5.42 4.30 -2.29
N TYR A 101 4.12 4.21 -2.01
CA TYR A 101 3.23 3.21 -2.58
C TYR A 101 1.98 3.86 -3.18
N ALA A 102 1.36 3.20 -4.15
CA ALA A 102 0.07 3.62 -4.69
C ALA A 102 -1.02 3.21 -3.68
N GLY A 103 -1.69 4.18 -3.09
CA GLY A 103 -2.80 3.96 -2.17
C GLY A 103 -4.02 4.79 -2.55
N SER A 104 -5.21 4.29 -2.24
CA SER A 104 -6.44 5.06 -2.39
C SER A 104 -6.55 6.14 -1.31
N VAL A 105 -7.31 7.20 -1.60
CA VAL A 105 -7.64 8.25 -0.62
C VAL A 105 -8.27 7.66 0.66
N LYS A 106 -9.04 6.57 0.52
CA LYS A 106 -9.67 5.87 1.64
C LYS A 106 -8.64 5.15 2.50
N GLU A 107 -7.70 4.43 1.90
CA GLU A 107 -6.62 3.74 2.63
C GLU A 107 -5.70 4.73 3.35
N ASN A 108 -5.31 5.83 2.69
CA ASN A 108 -4.47 6.88 3.30
C ASN A 108 -5.18 7.58 4.48
N ALA A 109 -6.49 7.81 4.37
CA ALA A 109 -7.30 8.39 5.45
C ALA A 109 -7.52 7.41 6.62
N LEU A 110 -7.59 6.11 6.33
CA LEU A 110 -7.64 5.06 7.35
C LEU A 110 -6.30 4.93 8.09
N ASP A 111 -5.17 4.94 7.37
CA ASP A 111 -3.82 4.90 7.96
C ASP A 111 -3.55 6.10 8.88
N LYS A 112 -3.92 7.32 8.45
CA LYS A 112 -3.78 8.53 9.28
C LYS A 112 -4.69 8.55 10.51
N ARG A 113 -5.87 7.90 10.44
CA ARG A 113 -6.75 7.77 11.61
C ARG A 113 -6.25 6.68 12.57
N ALA A 114 -5.70 5.59 12.04
CA ALA A 114 -5.09 4.53 12.84
C ALA A 114 -3.85 5.03 13.60
N GLN A 115 -3.05 5.93 13.02
CA GLN A 115 -1.85 6.47 13.67
C GLN A 115 -2.12 7.55 14.74
N ASN A 116 -3.23 8.29 14.66
CA ASN A 116 -3.46 9.45 15.53
C ASN A 116 -4.41 9.18 16.70
N ASN A 117 -5.09 8.02 16.77
CA ASN A 117 -6.08 7.76 17.81
C ASN A 117 -5.82 6.45 18.58
N HIS A 118 -5.17 6.64 19.73
CA HIS A 118 -5.17 5.85 20.96
C HIS A 118 -4.06 4.79 21.16
N PRO A 119 -3.33 4.83 22.30
CA PRO A 119 -2.60 3.67 22.78
C PRO A 119 -3.63 2.63 23.23
N GLY A 120 -3.74 1.51 22.49
CA GLY A 120 -4.61 0.38 22.83
C GLY A 120 -5.72 0.03 21.83
N SER A 121 -5.77 0.64 20.65
CA SER A 121 -6.68 0.21 19.57
C SER A 121 -6.00 -0.84 18.67
N ASP A 122 -6.18 -2.12 18.97
CA ASP A 122 -5.78 -3.18 18.04
C ASP A 122 -6.50 -2.97 16.70
N VAL A 123 -5.72 -2.74 15.65
CA VAL A 123 -6.20 -2.61 14.28
C VAL A 123 -6.72 -3.99 13.84
N LEU A 124 -8.02 -4.25 14.02
CA LEU A 124 -8.62 -5.49 13.51
C LEU A 124 -8.73 -5.39 11.99
N THR A 125 -7.86 -6.11 11.28
CA THR A 125 -7.98 -6.38 9.84
C THR A 125 -9.31 -7.08 9.53
N THR A 126 -9.75 -7.07 8.27
CA THR A 126 -10.99 -7.75 7.83
C THR A 126 -11.02 -9.22 8.27
N LEU A 127 -9.87 -9.90 8.23
CA LEU A 127 -9.69 -11.26 8.78
C LEU A 127 -9.93 -11.30 10.29
N ASN A 128 -9.24 -10.45 11.06
CA ASN A 128 -9.38 -10.43 12.53
C ASN A 128 -10.82 -10.08 12.94
N HIS A 129 -11.51 -9.25 12.16
CA HIS A 129 -12.91 -8.92 12.38
C HIS A 129 -13.84 -10.10 12.07
N ALA A 130 -13.62 -10.79 10.93
CA ALA A 130 -14.36 -12.00 10.55
C ALA A 130 -14.21 -13.12 11.60
N VAL A 131 -12.98 -13.38 12.05
CA VAL A 131 -12.68 -14.37 13.08
C VAL A 131 -13.34 -13.99 14.40
N ARG A 132 -13.24 -12.73 14.83
CA ARG A 132 -13.89 -12.26 16.06
C ARG A 132 -15.41 -12.46 16.04
N LEU A 133 -16.05 -12.13 14.92
CA LEU A 133 -17.50 -12.29 14.77
C LEU A 133 -17.87 -13.80 14.75
N SER A 134 -17.07 -14.63 14.08
CA SER A 134 -17.26 -16.09 14.06
C SER A 134 -17.10 -16.71 15.45
N THR A 135 -16.09 -16.29 16.22
CA THR A 135 -15.90 -16.75 17.61
C THR A 135 -17.03 -16.32 18.54
N ASN A 136 -17.73 -15.23 18.21
CA ASN A 136 -18.93 -14.78 18.92
C ASN A 136 -20.22 -15.45 18.38
N HIS A 137 -20.10 -16.53 17.61
CA HIS A 137 -21.19 -17.31 17.04
C HIS A 137 -22.12 -16.54 16.09
N VAL A 138 -21.59 -15.49 15.43
CA VAL A 138 -22.31 -14.81 14.34
C VAL A 138 -22.27 -15.68 13.09
N SER A 139 -23.40 -15.81 12.38
CA SER A 139 -23.47 -16.60 11.15
C SER A 139 -22.66 -15.93 10.03
N GLN A 140 -22.12 -16.74 9.10
CA GLN A 140 -21.24 -16.25 8.03
C GLN A 140 -21.94 -15.22 7.12
N GLU A 141 -23.26 -15.34 6.94
CA GLU A 141 -24.08 -14.39 6.16
C GLU A 141 -24.13 -13.01 6.84
N LYS A 142 -24.29 -12.98 8.16
CA LYS A 142 -24.26 -11.72 8.94
C LYS A 142 -22.86 -11.12 8.98
N ILE A 143 -21.84 -11.96 9.03
CA ILE A 143 -20.44 -11.51 8.91
C ILE A 143 -20.21 -10.88 7.52
N ALA A 144 -20.73 -11.49 6.46
CA ALA A 144 -20.63 -10.98 5.09
C ALA A 144 -21.31 -9.60 4.94
N GLU A 145 -22.51 -9.44 5.51
CA GLU A 145 -23.23 -8.16 5.56
C GLU A 145 -22.45 -7.08 6.32
N GLU A 146 -21.93 -7.41 7.50
CA GLU A 146 -21.20 -6.46 8.35
C GLU A 146 -19.87 -6.02 7.75
N LEU A 147 -19.14 -6.96 7.15
CA LEU A 147 -17.87 -6.71 6.46
C LEU A 147 -18.06 -6.16 5.05
N LYS A 148 -19.30 -6.11 4.54
CA LYS A 148 -19.64 -5.70 3.17
C LYS A 148 -18.83 -6.47 2.13
N CYS A 149 -18.73 -7.78 2.33
CA CYS A 149 -18.00 -8.69 1.45
C CYS A 149 -18.88 -9.89 1.08
N PRO A 150 -18.61 -10.59 -0.04
CA PRO A 150 -19.41 -11.75 -0.42
C PRO A 150 -19.16 -12.93 0.52
N LEU A 151 -20.15 -13.82 0.67
CA LEU A 151 -20.10 -14.97 1.59
C LEU A 151 -18.85 -15.85 1.40
N TRP A 152 -18.46 -16.10 0.15
CA TRP A 152 -17.26 -16.90 -0.17
C TRP A 152 -15.96 -16.27 0.36
N GLU A 153 -15.89 -14.94 0.51
CA GLU A 153 -14.73 -14.26 1.09
C GLU A 153 -14.70 -14.52 2.61
N VAL A 154 -15.85 -14.57 3.27
CA VAL A 154 -15.94 -14.98 4.69
C VAL A 154 -15.49 -16.43 4.87
N ASP A 155 -15.95 -17.34 4.01
CA ASP A 155 -15.52 -18.75 4.02
C ASP A 155 -14.01 -18.88 3.81
N ARG A 156 -13.46 -18.16 2.83
CA ARG A 156 -12.02 -18.11 2.55
C ARG A 156 -11.25 -17.64 3.77
N LEU A 157 -11.68 -16.56 4.41
CA LEU A 157 -11.01 -15.97 5.58
C LEU A 157 -11.04 -16.90 6.80
N LEU A 158 -12.17 -17.59 7.04
CA LEU A 158 -12.29 -18.51 8.17
C LEU A 158 -11.55 -19.83 7.92
N ALA A 159 -11.62 -20.39 6.71
CA ALA A 159 -10.84 -21.56 6.31
C ALA A 159 -9.34 -21.27 6.35
N PHE A 160 -8.96 -20.08 5.91
CA PHE A 160 -7.60 -19.57 6.03
C PHE A 160 -7.18 -19.57 7.51
N HIS A 161 -7.94 -18.96 8.43
CA HIS A 161 -7.61 -18.94 9.87
C HIS A 161 -7.47 -20.36 10.49
N GLN A 162 -8.38 -21.28 10.16
CA GLN A 162 -8.35 -22.64 10.67
C GLN A 162 -7.11 -23.43 10.22
N ASN A 163 -6.69 -23.26 8.97
CA ASN A 163 -5.50 -23.90 8.44
C ASN A 163 -4.21 -23.21 8.90
N TYR A 164 -4.24 -21.89 9.13
CA TYR A 164 -3.06 -21.11 9.44
C TYR A 164 -2.45 -21.40 10.82
N ALA A 165 -3.28 -21.78 11.80
CA ALA A 165 -2.80 -22.01 13.17
C ALA A 165 -1.82 -23.19 13.26
N SER A 166 -2.10 -24.29 12.55
CA SER A 166 -1.24 -25.49 12.55
C SER A 166 0.07 -25.26 11.79
N TYR A 167 0.03 -24.56 10.65
CA TYR A 167 1.24 -24.19 9.90
C TYR A 167 2.10 -23.18 10.67
N TYR A 168 1.47 -22.22 11.36
CA TYR A 168 2.19 -21.24 12.18
C TYR A 168 2.94 -21.91 13.33
N GLU A 169 2.32 -22.83 14.07
CA GLU A 169 2.98 -23.57 15.15
C GLU A 169 4.13 -24.43 14.64
N ALA A 170 3.94 -25.11 13.50
CA ALA A 170 4.99 -25.88 12.84
C ALA A 170 6.18 -25.00 12.41
N TYR A 171 5.92 -23.84 11.79
CA TYR A 171 6.97 -22.93 11.35
C TYR A 171 7.69 -22.22 12.48
N VAL A 172 7.00 -21.86 13.56
CA VAL A 172 7.64 -21.30 14.77
C VAL A 172 8.59 -22.33 15.38
N THR A 173 8.19 -23.61 15.38
CA THR A 173 9.02 -24.70 15.91
C THR A 173 10.25 -24.96 15.03
N MET A 174 10.11 -24.91 13.70
CA MET A 174 11.20 -25.23 12.78
C MET A 174 12.18 -24.08 12.54
N TYR A 175 11.67 -22.83 12.45
CA TYR A 175 12.44 -21.70 11.95
C TYR A 175 12.51 -20.52 12.93
N GLY A 176 11.84 -20.63 14.07
CA GLY A 176 11.68 -19.53 15.01
C GLY A 176 10.65 -18.50 14.54
N ARG A 177 10.23 -17.66 15.49
CA ARG A 177 9.03 -16.82 15.34
C ARG A 177 9.14 -15.79 14.22
N GLU A 178 10.32 -15.23 14.00
CA GLU A 178 10.54 -14.19 12.97
C GLU A 178 10.48 -14.77 11.55
N ALA A 179 11.14 -15.91 11.31
CA ALA A 179 11.09 -16.60 10.02
C ALA A 179 9.71 -17.18 9.73
N ALA A 180 9.02 -17.71 10.76
CA ALA A 180 7.64 -18.16 10.65
C ALA A 180 6.72 -17.02 10.19
N ASN A 181 6.83 -15.83 10.79
CA ASN A 181 6.04 -14.66 10.38
C ASN A 181 6.31 -14.26 8.91
N ASN A 182 7.55 -14.40 8.42
CA ASN A 182 7.90 -14.08 7.04
C ASN A 182 7.42 -15.12 6.04
N LEU A 183 7.60 -16.42 6.32
CA LEU A 183 7.08 -17.51 5.50
C LEU A 183 5.56 -17.42 5.39
N MET A 184 4.91 -17.13 6.50
CA MET A 184 3.47 -16.96 6.56
C MET A 184 2.97 -15.79 5.72
N ARG A 185 3.69 -14.67 5.71
CA ARG A 185 3.40 -13.56 4.80
C ARG A 185 3.54 -13.92 3.33
N VAL A 186 4.48 -14.78 2.95
CA VAL A 186 4.70 -15.21 1.56
C VAL A 186 3.55 -16.13 1.12
N ASP A 187 3.23 -17.15 1.92
CA ASP A 187 2.11 -18.07 1.63
C ASP A 187 0.78 -17.31 1.46
N LEU A 188 0.55 -16.27 2.28
CA LEU A 188 -0.62 -15.39 2.20
C LEU A 188 -0.75 -14.64 0.88
N ILE A 189 0.38 -14.16 0.37
CA ILE A 189 0.48 -13.37 -0.85
C ILE A 189 0.23 -14.30 -2.05
N ASP A 190 0.79 -15.51 -2.02
CA ASP A 190 0.62 -16.49 -3.08
C ASP A 190 -0.84 -16.98 -3.16
N ASP A 191 -1.48 -17.28 -2.02
CA ASP A 191 -2.91 -17.65 -1.98
C ASP A 191 -3.83 -16.51 -2.47
N TYR A 192 -3.49 -15.25 -2.14
CA TYR A 192 -4.20 -14.08 -2.65
C TYR A 192 -4.02 -13.93 -4.17
N ASN A 193 -2.82 -14.14 -4.68
CA ASN A 193 -2.52 -14.05 -6.12
C ASN A 193 -3.23 -15.15 -6.91
N VAL A 194 -3.26 -16.37 -6.40
CA VAL A 194 -4.00 -17.50 -6.99
C VAL A 194 -5.49 -17.18 -7.07
N MET A 195 -6.10 -16.71 -5.99
CA MET A 195 -7.53 -16.38 -5.97
C MET A 195 -7.88 -15.21 -6.89
N ARG A 196 -7.06 -14.16 -6.91
CA ARG A 196 -7.23 -13.03 -7.84
C ARG A 196 -7.16 -13.50 -9.29
N SER A 197 -6.19 -14.37 -9.62
CA SER A 197 -6.07 -14.95 -10.96
C SER A 197 -7.33 -15.74 -11.35
N VAL A 198 -7.88 -16.55 -10.45
CA VAL A 198 -9.10 -17.34 -10.70
C VAL A 198 -10.32 -16.43 -10.92
N MET A 199 -10.45 -15.36 -10.14
CA MET A 199 -11.54 -14.37 -10.30
C MET A 199 -11.41 -13.57 -11.61
N GLU A 200 -10.20 -13.19 -11.98
CA GLU A 200 -9.90 -12.53 -13.25
C GLU A 200 -10.20 -13.47 -14.43
N SER A 201 -9.86 -14.75 -14.34
CA SER A 201 -10.23 -15.77 -15.32
C SER A 201 -11.75 -15.94 -15.43
N HIS A 202 -12.49 -15.97 -14.32
CA HIS A 202 -13.96 -16.05 -14.35
C HIS A 202 -14.61 -14.80 -14.96
N SER A 203 -14.07 -13.62 -14.68
CA SER A 203 -14.51 -12.36 -15.29
C SER A 203 -14.27 -12.36 -16.79
N LEU A 204 -13.11 -12.86 -17.23
CA LEU A 204 -12.77 -13.03 -18.64
C LEU A 204 -13.66 -14.06 -19.33
N SER A 205 -13.92 -15.22 -18.71
CA SER A 205 -14.83 -16.24 -19.23
C SER A 205 -16.26 -15.74 -19.38
N ARG A 206 -16.76 -14.88 -18.47
CA ARG A 206 -18.08 -14.23 -18.64
C ARG A 206 -18.11 -13.27 -19.83
N HIS A 207 -17.05 -12.50 -20.04
CA HIS A 207 -16.95 -11.64 -21.22
C HIS A 207 -16.88 -12.46 -22.51
N ILE A 208 -16.12 -13.56 -22.53
CA ILE A 208 -16.06 -14.48 -23.68
C ILE A 208 -17.46 -15.08 -23.96
N TYR A 209 -18.18 -15.55 -22.94
CA TYR A 209 -19.55 -16.04 -23.09
C TYR A 209 -20.54 -14.99 -23.64
N GLN A 210 -20.36 -13.72 -23.26
CA GLN A 210 -21.17 -12.62 -23.79
C GLN A 210 -20.85 -12.29 -25.26
N PHE A 211 -19.62 -12.58 -25.72
CA PHE A 211 -19.26 -12.50 -27.14
C PHE A 211 -19.76 -13.71 -27.95
N GLU A 212 -19.81 -14.91 -27.34
CA GLU A 212 -20.28 -16.14 -27.99
C GLU A 212 -21.82 -16.23 -28.09
N LEU A 213 -22.56 -15.58 -27.18
CA LEU A 213 -24.03 -15.49 -27.22
C LEU A 213 -24.55 -14.29 -28.05
N GLY A 214 -23.73 -13.75 -28.94
CA GLY A 214 -24.13 -12.80 -29.97
C GLY A 214 -24.90 -13.43 -31.14
N VAL A 215 -25.91 -14.25 -30.83
CA VAL A 215 -27.08 -14.61 -31.66
C VAL A 215 -28.32 -14.40 -30.79
#